data_AF-A0A3A1Y6P9-F1
#
_entry.id   AF-A0A3A1Y6P9-F1
#
_cell.length_a   1.000
_cell.length_b   1.000
_cell.length_c   1.000
_cell.angle_alpha   90.00
_cell.angle_beta   90.00
_cell.angle_gamma   90.00
#
_symmetry.space_group_name_H-M   'P 1'
#
loop_
_entity.id
_entity.type
_entity.pdbx_description
1 polymer ?
#
loop_
_entity_poly.entity_id
_entity_poly.type
_entity_poly.pdbx_seq_one_letter_code
_entity_poly.pdbx_strand_id
1 'polypeptide(L)'
;MFNIKQFDEQNINHEANCLWKPQYQSFIGKYLLQDLENIDTTIANLIQINPSKASELNNFVGSKVVVNKYNNLVNWQDSFTAMVDFTQARTPTTLDQILLLEHEPVFTQGINGSPEHVLNNRFNIPVLQADRGGQVTYHGPRQQIIYLLIDFERKKHEFAAFDVKFYARNIVTAMENAVVNVLTHLGMSNVHAKPDAPGIYVNEKKISSLGLKVTRHGTYHGIAINLDMDLEPFHSINPCGYAGLEMCNVTDYVDVQALVKHGLISLDQVATITHEDLFNILQTVISEYFVSYIVNCFAYTKVYDGNNL
;
A
#
# COMPACT_ATOMS: atom_id res chain seq x y z
N MET A 1 17.47 3.32 -15.56
CA MET A 1 17.70 2.74 -14.23
C MET A 1 16.74 3.41 -13.28
N PHE A 2 15.82 2.66 -12.68
CA PHE A 2 14.91 3.19 -11.66
C PHE A 2 15.72 3.60 -10.42
N ASN A 3 15.40 4.75 -9.82
CA ASN A 3 16.07 5.21 -8.61
C ASN A 3 15.06 5.89 -7.68
N ILE A 4 15.23 5.68 -6.37
CA ILE A 4 14.46 6.36 -5.33
C ILE A 4 15.33 7.50 -4.82
N LYS A 5 14.95 8.73 -5.16
CA LYS A 5 15.67 9.92 -4.69
C LYS A 5 15.60 9.98 -3.16
N GLN A 6 16.72 10.27 -2.51
CA GLN A 6 16.73 10.58 -1.08
C GLN A 6 16.37 12.05 -0.88
N PHE A 7 15.38 12.29 -0.03
CA PHE A 7 15.00 13.62 0.39
C PHE A 7 15.34 13.76 1.86
N ASP A 8 16.22 14.70 2.18
CA ASP A 8 16.54 15.05 3.56
C ASP A 8 15.73 16.26 4.00
N GLU A 9 15.29 16.22 5.26
CA GLU A 9 14.47 17.28 5.85
C GLU A 9 15.06 18.68 5.68
N GLN A 10 16.38 18.81 5.80
CA GLN A 10 17.11 20.08 5.73
C GLN A 10 17.15 20.68 4.32
N ASN A 11 17.01 19.85 3.29
CA ASN A 11 17.12 20.26 1.90
C ASN A 11 15.75 20.59 1.26
N ILE A 12 14.67 20.36 2.00
CA ILE A 12 13.29 20.63 1.58
C ILE A 12 12.97 22.09 1.90
N ASN A 13 13.05 22.97 0.90
CA ASN A 13 12.64 24.37 1.03
C ASN A 13 11.21 24.49 1.59
N HIS A 14 11.08 25.03 2.81
CA HIS A 14 9.83 25.04 3.56
C HIS A 14 8.74 25.93 2.96
N GLU A 15 9.08 26.87 2.07
CA GLU A 15 8.14 27.82 1.46
C GLU A 15 7.73 27.44 0.03
N ALA A 16 8.44 26.50 -0.63
CA ALA A 16 8.31 26.25 -2.08
C ALA A 16 7.89 24.82 -2.48
N ASN A 17 7.68 23.90 -1.52
CA ASN A 17 7.42 22.50 -1.84
C ASN A 17 5.93 22.17 -1.96
N CYS A 18 5.57 21.43 -3.02
CA CYS A 18 4.21 21.01 -3.28
C CYS A 18 3.76 19.96 -2.25
N LEU A 19 2.73 20.29 -1.47
CA LEU A 19 2.11 19.32 -0.56
C LEU A 19 1.26 18.33 -1.37
N TRP A 20 1.29 17.06 -0.96
CA TRP A 20 0.42 16.03 -1.51
C TRP A 20 -1.04 16.46 -1.34
N LYS A 21 -1.77 16.51 -2.46
CA LYS A 21 -3.19 16.87 -2.50
C LYS A 21 -3.95 15.83 -3.30
N PRO A 22 -4.83 15.04 -2.65
CA PRO A 22 -5.61 14.06 -3.37
C PRO A 22 -6.65 14.75 -4.27
N GLN A 23 -6.78 14.28 -5.51
CA GLN A 23 -7.82 14.68 -6.45
C GLN A 23 -9.22 14.42 -5.88
N TYR A 24 -9.42 13.29 -5.20
CA TYR A 24 -10.71 12.90 -4.63
C TYR A 24 -10.84 13.27 -3.14
N GLN A 25 -10.32 14.45 -2.75
CA GLN A 25 -10.34 14.90 -1.35
C GLN A 25 -11.73 14.86 -0.70
N SER A 26 -12.79 15.21 -1.43
CA SER A 26 -14.16 15.20 -0.90
C SER A 26 -14.63 13.78 -0.54
N PHE A 27 -14.30 12.78 -1.37
CA PHE A 27 -14.61 11.37 -1.08
C PHE A 27 -13.83 10.90 0.14
N ILE A 28 -12.53 11.18 0.19
CA ILE A 28 -11.65 10.77 1.28
C ILE A 28 -12.10 11.40 2.60
N GLY A 29 -12.31 12.71 2.61
CA GLY A 29 -12.73 13.45 3.80
C GLY A 29 -14.10 13.02 4.35
N LYS A 30 -14.97 12.47 3.49
CA LYS A 30 -16.28 11.96 3.91
C LYS A 30 -16.18 10.71 4.79
N TYR A 31 -15.22 9.82 4.53
CA TYR A 31 -15.14 8.50 5.17
C TYR A 31 -13.98 8.36 6.13
N LEU A 32 -12.84 8.96 5.81
CA LEU A 32 -11.57 8.73 6.49
C LEU A 32 -11.66 8.90 8.01
N LEU A 33 -12.29 9.98 8.50
CA LEU A 33 -12.37 10.24 9.94
C LEU A 33 -13.12 9.12 10.68
N GLN A 34 -14.27 8.71 10.14
CA GLN A 34 -15.08 7.63 10.73
C GLN A 34 -14.32 6.30 10.72
N ASP A 35 -13.62 6.01 9.63
CA ASP A 35 -12.83 4.77 9.53
C ASP A 35 -11.65 4.73 10.51
N LEU A 36 -11.03 5.89 10.77
CA LEU A 36 -9.96 6.02 11.76
C LEU A 36 -10.49 5.90 13.20
N GLU A 37 -11.71 6.41 13.48
CA GLU A 37 -12.37 6.25 14.79
C GLU A 37 -12.68 4.79 15.12
N ASN A 38 -12.96 3.98 14.09
CA ASN A 38 -13.20 2.54 14.24
C ASN A 38 -11.93 1.71 14.41
N ILE A 39 -10.75 2.31 14.19
CA ILE A 39 -9.49 1.66 14.54
C ILE A 39 -9.39 1.65 16.05
N ASP A 40 -9.49 0.44 16.61
CA ASP A 40 -9.11 0.19 17.98
C ASP A 40 -7.58 0.42 18.13
N THR A 41 -7.19 1.67 18.36
CA THR A 41 -5.82 2.03 18.74
C THR A 41 -5.47 1.54 20.15
N THR A 42 -6.44 0.93 20.84
CA THR A 42 -6.31 0.28 22.14
C THR A 42 -6.05 -1.24 22.07
N ILE A 43 -5.72 -1.81 20.90
CA ILE A 43 -5.18 -3.20 20.84
C ILE A 43 -3.77 -3.25 21.43
N ALA A 44 -3.74 -3.36 22.76
CA ALA A 44 -2.71 -3.90 23.63
C ALA A 44 -1.25 -3.50 23.32
N ASN A 45 -0.87 -2.37 23.93
CA ASN A 45 0.50 -1.95 24.33
C ASN A 45 1.21 -0.90 23.47
N LEU A 46 0.54 0.22 23.21
CA LEU A 46 1.11 1.49 23.69
C LEU A 46 0.78 1.57 25.18
N ILE A 47 1.77 1.34 26.06
CA ILE A 47 1.58 1.31 27.52
C ILE A 47 0.85 2.58 27.94
N GLN A 48 -0.44 2.48 28.31
CA GLN A 48 -1.30 3.56 28.79
C GLN A 48 -0.87 4.96 28.35
N ILE A 49 -1.12 5.26 27.09
CA ILE A 49 -1.05 6.64 26.64
C ILE A 49 -2.47 7.18 26.81
N ASN A 50 -2.65 8.01 27.83
CA ASN A 50 -3.84 8.85 28.00
C ASN A 50 -4.27 9.38 26.62
N PRO A 51 -5.55 9.36 26.23
CA PRO A 51 -6.00 9.93 24.96
C PRO A 51 -5.42 11.34 24.66
N SER A 52 -5.19 12.17 25.69
CA SER A 52 -4.48 13.45 25.55
C SER A 52 -2.99 13.29 25.22
N LYS A 53 -2.32 12.28 25.77
CA LYS A 53 -0.93 11.93 25.43
C LYS A 53 -0.80 11.25 24.05
N ALA A 54 -1.81 10.56 23.54
CA ALA A 54 -1.78 9.98 22.20
C ALA A 54 -1.81 11.09 21.14
N SER A 55 -2.59 12.14 21.43
CA SER A 55 -2.52 13.42 20.74
C SER A 55 -1.15 14.11 20.91
N GLU A 56 -0.51 14.08 22.09
CA GLU A 56 0.85 14.63 22.29
C GLU A 56 1.95 13.82 21.60
N LEU A 57 1.84 12.48 21.51
CA LEU A 57 2.78 11.62 20.78
C LEU A 57 2.79 11.90 19.28
N ASN A 58 1.61 12.22 18.72
CA ASN A 58 1.46 12.62 17.34
C ASN A 58 2.02 14.04 17.07
N ASN A 59 2.23 14.84 18.11
CA ASN A 59 2.67 16.22 17.99
C ASN A 59 4.19 16.43 18.19
N PHE A 60 4.93 15.43 18.70
CA PHE A 60 6.35 15.61 19.03
C PHE A 60 7.34 15.03 17.99
N VAL A 61 6.95 14.02 17.21
CA VAL A 61 7.74 13.57 16.05
C VAL A 61 7.17 14.26 14.81
N GLY A 62 7.83 15.29 14.32
CA GLY A 62 7.54 15.87 13.00
C GLY A 62 7.90 14.90 11.86
N SER A 63 7.34 13.68 11.85
CA SER A 63 7.61 12.70 10.80
C SER A 63 6.98 13.20 9.52
N LYS A 64 7.78 13.27 8.45
CA LYS A 64 7.33 13.71 7.13
C LYS A 64 7.53 12.58 6.14
N VAL A 65 6.67 12.54 5.13
CA VAL A 65 6.68 11.50 4.10
C VAL A 65 6.60 12.11 2.72
N VAL A 66 7.26 11.47 1.76
CA VAL A 66 7.18 11.80 0.34
C VAL A 66 6.37 10.72 -0.38
N VAL A 67 5.38 11.12 -1.15
CA VAL A 67 4.60 10.20 -2.00
C VAL A 67 5.13 10.31 -3.42
N ASN A 68 5.68 9.22 -3.96
CA ASN A 68 6.16 9.16 -5.34
C ASN A 68 5.21 8.32 -6.18
N LYS A 69 4.66 8.90 -7.25
CA LYS A 69 3.80 8.21 -8.21
C LYS A 69 4.53 8.02 -9.53
N TYR A 70 4.65 6.77 -9.97
CA TYR A 70 5.28 6.40 -11.24
C TYR A 70 4.20 5.99 -12.25
N ASN A 71 4.14 6.71 -13.38
CA ASN A 71 3.09 6.50 -14.40
C ASN A 71 3.44 5.42 -15.45
N ASN A 72 4.71 5.02 -15.52
CA ASN A 72 5.15 3.96 -16.41
C ASN A 72 5.31 2.65 -15.61
N LEU A 73 5.20 1.51 -16.30
CA LEU A 73 5.56 0.22 -15.72
C LEU A 73 7.01 0.26 -15.25
N VAL A 74 7.24 -0.26 -14.04
CA VAL A 74 8.54 -0.31 -13.41
C VAL A 74 9.07 -1.74 -13.45
N ASN A 75 10.31 -1.92 -13.88
CA ASN A 75 10.96 -3.22 -13.78
C ASN A 75 11.11 -3.62 -12.29
N TRP A 76 10.65 -4.81 -11.94
CA TRP A 76 10.60 -5.24 -10.54
C TRP A 76 11.99 -5.30 -9.90
N GLN A 77 12.99 -5.86 -10.60
CA GLN A 77 14.34 -6.03 -10.06
C GLN A 77 15.01 -4.67 -9.80
N ASP A 78 14.82 -3.71 -10.70
CA ASP A 78 15.34 -2.35 -10.52
C ASP A 78 14.71 -1.68 -9.29
N SER A 79 13.38 -1.78 -9.13
CA SER A 79 12.69 -1.22 -7.97
C SER A 79 13.08 -1.90 -6.66
N PHE A 80 13.28 -3.22 -6.69
CA PHE A 80 13.67 -4.00 -5.52
C PHE A 80 15.07 -3.59 -5.05
N THR A 81 16.03 -3.51 -5.97
CA THR A 81 17.38 -3.01 -5.68
C THR A 81 17.31 -1.60 -5.11
N ALA A 82 16.56 -0.69 -5.75
CA ALA A 82 16.44 0.68 -5.28
C ALA A 82 15.80 0.78 -3.88
N MET A 83 14.80 -0.05 -3.55
CA MET A 83 14.19 -0.09 -2.22
C MET A 83 15.17 -0.57 -1.14
N VAL A 84 15.98 -1.59 -1.47
CA VAL A 84 17.01 -2.12 -0.57
C VAL A 84 18.10 -1.07 -0.35
N ASP A 85 18.62 -0.49 -1.42
CA ASP A 85 19.68 0.53 -1.37
C ASP A 85 19.20 1.77 -0.60
N PHE A 86 17.98 2.26 -0.90
CA PHE A 86 17.36 3.34 -0.16
C PHE A 86 17.29 3.01 1.34
N THR A 87 16.76 1.84 1.68
CA THR A 87 16.60 1.40 3.07
C THR A 87 17.92 1.33 3.82
N GLN A 88 18.99 0.87 3.17
CA GLN A 88 20.32 0.75 3.78
C GLN A 88 21.06 2.09 3.90
N ALA A 89 20.86 3.00 2.95
CA ALA A 89 21.55 4.28 2.89
C ALA A 89 20.82 5.41 3.65
N ARG A 90 19.65 5.14 4.25
CA ARG A 90 18.90 6.11 5.05
C ARG A 90 19.74 6.67 6.20
N THR A 91 19.60 7.97 6.42
CA THR A 91 20.09 8.66 7.61
C THR A 91 18.93 9.04 8.54
N PRO A 92 19.19 9.48 9.79
CA PRO A 92 18.13 9.95 10.68
C PRO A 92 17.28 11.11 10.13
N THR A 93 17.76 11.84 9.11
CA THR A 93 17.04 12.97 8.49
C THR A 93 16.38 12.63 7.15
N THR A 94 16.58 11.42 6.63
CA THR A 94 16.02 11.00 5.34
C THR A 94 14.54 10.70 5.50
N LEU A 95 13.67 11.38 4.74
CA LEU A 95 12.22 11.23 4.87
C LEU A 95 11.73 9.82 4.52
N ASP A 96 10.62 9.42 5.15
CA ASP A 96 9.90 8.21 4.74
C ASP A 96 9.32 8.38 3.33
N GLN A 97 9.11 7.28 2.62
CA GLN A 97 8.51 7.32 1.29
C GLN A 97 7.40 6.29 1.10
N ILE A 98 6.38 6.69 0.35
CA ILE A 98 5.36 5.79 -0.19
C ILE A 98 5.52 5.81 -1.72
N LEU A 99 5.69 4.64 -2.32
CA LEU A 99 5.80 4.51 -3.77
C LEU A 99 4.49 3.93 -4.32
N LEU A 100 3.93 4.58 -5.31
CA LEU A 100 2.75 4.16 -6.07
C LEU A 100 3.22 3.81 -7.48
N LEU A 101 3.11 2.54 -7.87
CA LEU A 101 3.59 2.08 -9.17
C LEU A 101 2.85 0.84 -9.66
N GLU A 102 3.21 0.41 -10.87
CA GLU A 102 2.82 -0.84 -11.49
C GLU A 102 4.07 -1.56 -12.01
N HIS A 103 4.00 -2.87 -12.15
CA HIS A 103 5.13 -3.67 -12.64
C HIS A 103 4.87 -4.26 -14.02
N GLU A 104 5.95 -4.46 -14.77
CA GLU A 104 5.99 -5.45 -15.84
C GLU A 104 5.63 -6.84 -15.28
N PRO A 105 5.10 -7.78 -16.10
CA PRO A 105 4.78 -9.13 -15.64
C PRO A 105 5.97 -9.82 -14.95
N VAL A 106 5.77 -10.25 -13.71
CA VAL A 106 6.81 -10.92 -12.90
C VAL A 106 6.20 -11.84 -11.84
N PHE A 107 6.79 -13.00 -11.65
CA PHE A 107 6.56 -13.82 -10.46
C PHE A 107 7.61 -13.51 -9.41
N THR A 108 7.20 -13.31 -8.17
CA THR A 108 8.13 -13.06 -7.06
C THR A 108 7.93 -14.09 -5.96
N GLN A 109 9.03 -14.73 -5.55
CA GLN A 109 9.04 -15.76 -4.51
C GLN A 109 9.62 -15.19 -3.22
N GLY A 110 8.79 -15.08 -2.18
CA GLY A 110 9.23 -14.60 -0.86
C GLY A 110 10.08 -15.61 -0.10
N ILE A 111 10.57 -15.22 1.08
CA ILE A 111 11.51 -16.03 1.89
C ILE A 111 10.96 -17.38 2.37
N ASN A 112 9.63 -17.49 2.47
CA ASN A 112 8.97 -18.74 2.85
C ASN A 112 8.56 -19.56 1.61
N GLY A 113 8.84 -19.02 0.42
CA GLY A 113 8.53 -19.56 -0.89
C GLY A 113 9.09 -20.94 -1.14
N SER A 114 8.23 -21.92 -1.42
CA SER A 114 8.65 -23.20 -1.99
C SER A 114 8.66 -23.16 -3.53
N PRO A 115 9.73 -23.63 -4.21
CA PRO A 115 9.76 -23.72 -5.68
C PRO A 115 8.61 -24.57 -6.25
N GLU A 116 8.07 -25.51 -5.47
CA GLU A 116 6.95 -26.37 -5.89
C GLU A 116 5.63 -25.60 -6.09
N HIS A 117 5.53 -24.39 -5.54
CA HIS A 117 4.38 -23.51 -5.75
C HIS A 117 4.46 -22.76 -7.08
N VAL A 118 5.57 -22.86 -7.83
CA VAL A 118 5.64 -22.46 -9.23
C VAL A 118 5.32 -23.70 -10.06
N LEU A 119 4.12 -23.71 -10.65
CA LEU A 119 3.57 -24.90 -11.31
C LEU A 119 4.13 -25.05 -12.73
N ASN A 120 3.45 -24.43 -13.70
CA ASN A 120 3.84 -24.46 -15.11
C ASN A 120 3.75 -23.05 -15.68
N ASN A 121 4.88 -22.34 -15.67
CA ASN A 121 5.00 -20.99 -16.19
C ASN A 121 4.96 -20.98 -17.72
N ARG A 122 3.76 -21.14 -18.27
CA ARG A 122 3.50 -21.14 -19.73
C ARG A 122 3.66 -19.77 -20.40
N PHE A 123 3.73 -18.71 -19.60
CA PHE A 123 3.79 -17.31 -20.07
C PHE A 123 5.21 -16.79 -20.24
N ASN A 124 6.24 -17.58 -19.90
CA ASN A 124 7.65 -17.18 -19.91
C ASN A 124 7.90 -15.90 -19.06
N ILE A 125 7.15 -15.74 -17.98
CA ILE A 125 7.27 -14.62 -17.04
C ILE A 125 8.46 -14.88 -16.10
N PRO A 126 9.37 -13.93 -15.85
CA PRO A 126 10.51 -14.18 -14.96
C PRO A 126 10.06 -14.52 -13.53
N VAL A 127 10.74 -15.48 -12.90
CA VAL A 127 10.58 -15.80 -11.47
C VAL A 127 11.77 -15.25 -10.71
N LEU A 128 11.54 -14.24 -9.88
CA LEU A 128 12.58 -13.55 -9.12
C LEU A 128 12.45 -13.82 -7.62
N GLN A 129 13.59 -13.90 -6.94
CA GLN A 129 13.63 -14.07 -5.50
C GLN A 129 13.42 -12.71 -4.81
N ALA A 130 12.51 -12.70 -3.85
CA ALA A 130 12.21 -11.55 -3.01
C ALA A 130 12.50 -11.88 -1.55
N ASP A 131 12.94 -10.89 -0.80
CA ASP A 131 13.26 -11.05 0.62
C ASP A 131 12.12 -10.68 1.58
N ARG A 132 10.92 -10.42 1.02
CA ARG A 132 9.67 -10.20 1.73
C ARG A 132 9.12 -11.49 2.32
N GLY A 133 8.24 -11.35 3.32
CA GLY A 133 7.42 -12.45 3.80
C GLY A 133 6.49 -13.04 2.72
N GLY A 134 5.98 -14.24 2.98
CA GLY A 134 5.06 -14.94 2.10
C GLY A 134 5.72 -15.89 1.11
N GLN A 135 4.88 -16.54 0.32
CA GLN A 135 5.25 -17.52 -0.71
C GLN A 135 5.44 -16.82 -2.08
N VAL A 136 5.08 -17.50 -3.17
CA VAL A 136 5.03 -16.94 -4.53
C VAL A 136 3.79 -16.05 -4.76
N THR A 137 3.94 -15.00 -5.57
CA THR A 137 2.83 -14.18 -6.11
C THR A 137 3.17 -13.70 -7.53
N TYR A 138 2.18 -13.10 -8.20
CA TYR A 138 2.31 -12.44 -9.50
C TYR A 138 2.07 -10.93 -9.38
N HIS A 139 2.86 -10.16 -10.13
CA HIS A 139 2.63 -8.74 -10.38
C HIS A 139 2.61 -8.47 -11.89
N GLY A 140 1.80 -7.50 -12.31
CA GLY A 140 1.72 -7.11 -13.71
C GLY A 140 0.95 -5.80 -13.89
N PRO A 141 0.74 -5.39 -15.15
CA PRO A 141 -0.01 -4.19 -15.48
C PRO A 141 -1.42 -4.23 -14.89
N ARG A 142 -1.93 -3.05 -14.54
CA ARG A 142 -3.25 -2.80 -13.92
C ARG A 142 -3.40 -3.38 -12.52
N GLN A 143 -2.29 -3.66 -11.85
CA GLN A 143 -2.21 -3.97 -10.42
C GLN A 143 -1.58 -2.78 -9.70
N GLN A 144 -2.30 -2.15 -8.77
CA GLN A 144 -1.73 -1.05 -7.98
C GLN A 144 -0.78 -1.62 -6.93
N ILE A 145 0.50 -1.32 -7.06
CA ILE A 145 1.52 -1.64 -6.07
C ILE A 145 1.75 -0.42 -5.19
N ILE A 146 1.71 -0.62 -3.87
CA ILE A 146 2.02 0.42 -2.90
C ILE A 146 3.12 -0.09 -1.99
N TYR A 147 4.31 0.51 -2.11
CA TYR A 147 5.46 0.18 -1.27
C TYR A 147 5.62 1.22 -0.16
N LEU A 148 5.78 0.73 1.07
CA LEU A 148 5.97 1.55 2.27
C LEU A 148 7.43 1.48 2.71
N LEU A 149 8.16 2.58 2.51
CA LEU A 149 9.55 2.72 2.92
C LEU A 149 9.59 3.59 4.17
N ILE A 150 9.25 2.97 5.30
CA ILE A 150 9.09 3.65 6.60
C ILE A 150 10.21 3.22 7.55
N ASP A 151 10.90 4.18 8.16
CA ASP A 151 11.92 3.96 9.18
C ASP A 151 11.34 4.07 10.60
N PHE A 152 11.41 2.95 11.30
CA PHE A 152 10.90 2.79 12.65
C PHE A 152 11.91 3.17 13.73
N GLU A 153 13.23 3.15 13.46
CA GLU A 153 14.25 3.45 14.48
C GLU A 153 14.21 4.92 14.88
N ARG A 154 13.82 5.83 13.96
CA ARG A 154 13.52 7.22 14.31
C ARG A 154 12.50 7.32 15.44
N LYS A 155 11.45 6.50 15.40
CA LYS A 155 10.41 6.46 16.44
C LYS A 155 10.91 5.78 17.72
N LYS A 156 11.84 4.81 17.63
CA LYS A 156 12.40 4.10 18.79
C LYS A 156 13.25 4.97 19.72
N HIS A 157 13.98 5.95 19.20
CA HIS A 157 14.77 6.86 20.03
C HIS A 157 13.92 7.67 21.03
N GLU A 158 12.64 7.83 20.74
CA GLU A 158 11.69 8.60 21.56
C GLU A 158 10.83 7.71 22.46
N PHE A 159 10.78 6.40 22.20
CA PHE A 159 10.03 5.42 22.99
C PHE A 159 10.93 4.26 23.43
N ALA A 160 11.43 4.33 24.67
CA ALA A 160 12.37 3.35 25.24
C ALA A 160 11.87 1.88 25.28
N ALA A 161 10.57 1.63 25.02
CA ALA A 161 9.94 0.30 24.99
C ALA A 161 9.48 -0.14 23.58
N PHE A 162 10.19 0.27 22.53
CA PHE A 162 9.80 0.01 21.13
C PHE A 162 9.93 -1.48 20.73
N ASP A 163 8.80 -2.14 20.45
CA ASP A 163 8.75 -3.50 19.89
C ASP A 163 8.53 -3.48 18.37
N VAL A 164 9.59 -3.80 17.61
CA VAL A 164 9.56 -3.89 16.14
C VAL A 164 8.46 -4.83 15.63
N LYS A 165 8.19 -5.95 16.32
CA LYS A 165 7.15 -6.91 15.89
C LYS A 165 5.76 -6.32 16.03
N PHE A 166 5.52 -5.53 17.06
CA PHE A 166 4.25 -4.84 17.26
C PHE A 166 4.02 -3.82 16.14
N TYR A 167 5.01 -2.99 15.83
CA TYR A 167 4.93 -2.02 14.73
C TYR A 167 4.72 -2.69 13.37
N ALA A 168 5.42 -3.81 13.11
CA ALA A 168 5.24 -4.62 11.91
C ALA A 168 3.79 -5.13 11.75
N ARG A 169 3.13 -5.52 12.84
CA ARG A 169 1.72 -5.92 12.80
C ARG A 169 0.80 -4.73 12.53
N ASN A 170 1.05 -3.60 13.19
CA ASN A 170 0.22 -2.40 13.01
C ASN A 170 0.26 -1.86 11.57
N ILE A 171 1.43 -1.86 10.92
CA ILE A 171 1.51 -1.46 9.50
C ILE A 171 0.77 -2.44 8.60
N VAL A 172 0.86 -3.75 8.84
CA VAL A 172 0.09 -4.75 8.10
C VAL A 172 -1.41 -4.50 8.27
N THR A 173 -1.88 -4.40 9.52
CA THR A 173 -3.29 -4.13 9.82
C THR A 173 -3.76 -2.79 9.24
N ALA A 174 -2.94 -1.74 9.27
CA ALA A 174 -3.30 -0.46 8.67
C ALA A 174 -3.43 -0.54 7.15
N MET A 175 -2.53 -1.27 6.46
CA MET A 175 -2.64 -1.52 5.03
C MET A 175 -3.90 -2.33 4.70
N GLU A 176 -4.20 -3.36 5.49
CA GLU A 176 -5.38 -4.19 5.31
C GLU A 176 -6.67 -3.39 5.49
N ASN A 177 -6.80 -2.65 6.59
CA ASN A 177 -7.96 -1.81 6.86
C ASN A 177 -8.13 -0.73 5.79
N ALA A 178 -7.05 -0.07 5.34
CA ALA A 178 -7.11 0.93 4.28
C ALA A 178 -7.77 0.37 3.01
N VAL A 179 -7.39 -0.85 2.61
CA VAL A 179 -7.97 -1.51 1.43
C VAL A 179 -9.39 -2.01 1.69
N VAL A 180 -9.67 -2.65 2.84
CA VAL A 180 -11.02 -3.09 3.19
C VAL A 180 -12.00 -1.91 3.18
N ASN A 181 -11.62 -0.80 3.80
CA ASN A 181 -12.47 0.38 3.92
C ASN A 181 -12.75 1.00 2.55
N VAL A 182 -11.71 1.31 1.76
CA VAL A 182 -11.93 1.95 0.46
C VAL A 182 -12.77 1.09 -0.47
N LEU A 183 -12.55 -0.22 -0.51
CA LEU A 183 -13.34 -1.12 -1.35
C LEU A 183 -14.80 -1.21 -0.87
N THR A 184 -15.03 -1.21 0.44
CA THR A 184 -16.38 -1.13 1.02
C THR A 184 -17.07 0.18 0.65
N HIS A 185 -16.36 1.30 0.72
CA HIS A 185 -16.89 2.62 0.32
C HIS A 185 -17.11 2.74 -1.19
N LEU A 186 -16.47 1.91 -2.00
CA LEU A 186 -16.75 1.76 -3.42
C LEU A 186 -17.93 0.81 -3.72
N GLY A 187 -18.68 0.40 -2.69
CA GLY A 187 -19.90 -0.39 -2.81
C GLY A 187 -19.70 -1.90 -2.80
N MET A 188 -18.47 -2.38 -2.60
CA MET A 188 -18.19 -3.82 -2.56
C MET A 188 -18.68 -4.43 -1.24
N SER A 189 -19.24 -5.64 -1.32
CA SER A 189 -19.72 -6.41 -0.16
C SER A 189 -18.77 -7.54 0.18
N ASN A 190 -18.78 -7.99 1.45
CA ASN A 190 -17.98 -9.11 1.97
C ASN A 190 -16.45 -8.95 1.79
N VAL A 191 -15.96 -7.71 1.76
CA VAL A 191 -14.52 -7.40 1.75
C VAL A 191 -13.95 -7.59 3.15
N HIS A 192 -12.88 -8.38 3.29
CA HIS A 192 -12.28 -8.63 4.60
C HIS A 192 -10.80 -9.04 4.52
N ALA A 193 -10.08 -8.82 5.62
CA ALA A 193 -8.76 -9.39 5.86
C ALA A 193 -8.87 -10.72 6.62
N LYS A 194 -7.82 -11.57 6.56
CA LYS A 194 -7.75 -12.84 7.29
C LYS A 194 -6.51 -12.87 8.19
N PRO A 195 -6.65 -13.17 9.51
CA PRO A 195 -5.52 -13.18 10.45
C PRO A 195 -4.38 -14.15 10.09
N ASP A 196 -4.71 -15.28 9.48
CA ASP A 196 -3.80 -16.39 9.15
C ASP A 196 -3.35 -16.38 7.67
N ALA A 197 -3.92 -15.49 6.84
CA ALA A 197 -3.62 -15.42 5.43
C ALA A 197 -3.57 -13.95 4.95
N PRO A 198 -2.46 -13.23 5.21
CA PRO A 198 -2.34 -11.79 4.96
C PRO A 198 -2.77 -11.35 3.55
N GLY A 199 -3.45 -10.21 3.47
CA GLY A 199 -4.08 -9.71 2.25
C GLY A 199 -5.60 -9.62 2.37
N ILE A 200 -6.24 -9.18 1.28
CA ILE A 200 -7.69 -8.88 1.28
C ILE A 200 -8.44 -9.84 0.37
N TYR A 201 -9.64 -10.20 0.81
CA TYR A 201 -10.51 -11.16 0.16
C TYR A 201 -11.92 -10.61 -0.04
N VAL A 202 -12.59 -11.11 -1.08
CA VAL A 202 -13.99 -10.85 -1.42
C VAL A 202 -14.63 -12.20 -1.75
N ASN A 203 -15.64 -12.61 -0.98
CA ASN A 203 -16.32 -13.90 -1.16
C ASN A 203 -15.32 -15.08 -1.31
N GLU A 204 -14.32 -15.15 -0.44
CA GLU A 204 -13.20 -16.12 -0.45
C GLU A 204 -12.14 -15.97 -1.56
N LYS A 205 -12.37 -15.13 -2.57
CA LYS A 205 -11.37 -14.83 -3.60
C LYS A 205 -10.42 -13.74 -3.13
N LYS A 206 -9.13 -13.83 -3.48
CA LYS A 206 -8.14 -12.84 -3.07
C LYS A 206 -8.06 -11.70 -4.06
N ILE A 207 -8.27 -10.48 -3.56
CA ILE A 207 -8.25 -9.25 -4.36
C ILE A 207 -6.98 -8.43 -4.15
N SER A 208 -6.30 -8.63 -3.01
CA SER A 208 -5.06 -7.94 -2.70
C SER A 208 -4.08 -8.85 -1.96
N SER A 209 -2.82 -8.80 -2.39
CA SER A 209 -1.71 -9.54 -1.78
C SER A 209 -0.84 -8.60 -0.95
N LEU A 210 -0.46 -9.04 0.25
CA LEU A 210 0.37 -8.28 1.16
C LEU A 210 1.66 -9.04 1.46
N GLY A 211 2.79 -8.36 1.32
CA GLY A 211 4.09 -8.90 1.71
C GLY A 211 5.04 -7.75 2.05
N LEU A 212 5.36 -7.63 3.34
CA LEU A 212 6.24 -6.58 3.85
C LEU A 212 7.57 -7.18 4.30
N LYS A 213 8.66 -6.43 4.09
CA LYS A 213 9.95 -6.69 4.72
C LYS A 213 10.16 -5.68 5.84
N VAL A 214 10.50 -6.20 7.02
CA VAL A 214 10.86 -5.39 8.19
C VAL A 214 12.31 -5.68 8.51
N THR A 215 13.12 -4.63 8.62
CA THR A 215 14.54 -4.69 8.98
C THR A 215 14.80 -3.77 10.17
N ARG A 216 16.04 -3.79 10.68
CA ARG A 216 16.48 -2.79 11.67
C ARG A 216 16.52 -1.36 11.12
N HIS A 217 16.50 -1.17 9.80
CA HIS A 217 16.64 0.14 9.13
C HIS A 217 15.31 0.61 8.51
N GLY A 218 14.21 0.01 8.93
CA GLY A 218 12.87 0.28 8.42
C GLY A 218 12.31 -0.81 7.51
N THR A 219 11.32 -0.42 6.72
CA THR A 219 10.49 -1.28 5.88
C THR A 219 10.66 -1.00 4.39
N TYR A 220 10.27 -1.99 3.58
CA TYR A 220 10.02 -1.90 2.13
C TYR A 220 9.17 -3.10 1.69
N HIS A 221 8.80 -3.13 0.40
CA HIS A 221 7.63 -3.85 -0.11
C HIS A 221 6.32 -3.27 0.47
N GLY A 222 5.22 -4.02 0.43
CA GLY A 222 3.92 -3.50 0.87
C GLY A 222 2.76 -4.34 0.36
N ILE A 223 1.86 -3.70 -0.39
CA ILE A 223 0.58 -4.28 -0.82
C ILE A 223 0.40 -4.16 -2.33
N ALA A 224 -0.26 -5.15 -2.93
CA ALA A 224 -0.53 -5.25 -4.35
C ALA A 224 -2.03 -5.52 -4.55
N ILE A 225 -2.76 -4.54 -5.09
CA ILE A 225 -4.21 -4.55 -5.25
C ILE A 225 -4.55 -4.81 -6.71
N ASN A 226 -5.28 -5.89 -6.99
CA ASN A 226 -5.69 -6.26 -8.34
C ASN A 226 -6.84 -5.35 -8.78
N LEU A 227 -6.56 -4.36 -9.63
CA LEU A 227 -7.61 -3.42 -10.06
C LEU A 227 -8.37 -3.95 -11.26
N ASP A 228 -7.64 -4.22 -12.34
CA ASP A 228 -8.18 -4.71 -13.61
C ASP A 228 -7.10 -5.45 -14.41
N MET A 229 -6.31 -6.28 -13.71
CA MET A 229 -5.16 -6.97 -14.30
C MET A 229 -5.56 -8.27 -14.98
N ASP A 230 -4.70 -8.77 -15.88
CA ASP A 230 -4.80 -10.15 -16.35
C ASP A 230 -4.50 -11.13 -15.21
N LEU A 231 -5.48 -11.94 -14.84
CA LEU A 231 -5.39 -12.92 -13.76
C LEU A 231 -4.90 -14.29 -14.25
N GLU A 232 -4.83 -14.53 -15.56
CA GLU A 232 -4.44 -15.84 -16.12
C GLU A 232 -3.08 -16.35 -15.60
N PRO A 233 -2.05 -15.49 -15.41
CA PRO A 233 -0.76 -15.92 -14.87
C PRO A 233 -0.83 -16.51 -13.46
N PHE A 234 -1.82 -16.13 -12.63
CA PHE A 234 -1.99 -16.73 -11.30
C PHE A 234 -2.26 -18.24 -11.35
N HIS A 235 -2.82 -18.77 -12.45
CA HIS A 235 -2.99 -20.22 -12.63
C HIS A 235 -1.66 -20.98 -12.81
N SER A 236 -0.55 -20.27 -13.01
CA SER A 236 0.79 -20.88 -13.11
C SER A 236 1.47 -21.02 -11.75
N ILE A 237 0.83 -20.58 -10.67
CA ILE A 237 1.37 -20.61 -9.31
C ILE A 237 0.30 -21.08 -8.30
N ASN A 238 0.74 -21.51 -7.12
CA ASN A 238 -0.12 -21.60 -5.93
C ASN A 238 0.08 -20.31 -5.12
N PRO A 239 -0.74 -19.26 -5.33
CA PRO A 239 -0.53 -17.98 -4.67
C PRO A 239 -0.63 -18.15 -3.16
N CYS A 240 0.32 -17.55 -2.43
CA CYS A 240 0.43 -17.71 -0.98
C CYS A 240 0.58 -19.17 -0.49
N GLY A 241 0.90 -20.13 -1.37
CA GLY A 241 1.04 -21.56 -1.07
C GLY A 241 -0.28 -22.33 -1.03
N TYR A 242 -1.41 -21.69 -1.33
CA TYR A 242 -2.73 -22.32 -1.31
C TYR A 242 -3.13 -22.79 -2.71
N ALA A 243 -3.25 -24.10 -2.89
CA ALA A 243 -3.74 -24.67 -4.14
C ALA A 243 -5.22 -24.31 -4.35
N GLY A 244 -5.55 -23.82 -5.54
CA GLY A 244 -6.92 -23.47 -5.92
C GLY A 244 -7.44 -22.15 -5.33
N LEU A 245 -6.58 -21.34 -4.69
CA LEU A 245 -6.98 -19.99 -4.29
C LEU A 245 -7.27 -19.14 -5.53
N GLU A 246 -8.53 -18.73 -5.68
CA GLU A 246 -8.94 -17.85 -6.77
C GLU A 246 -8.55 -16.40 -6.48
N MET A 247 -8.04 -15.74 -7.51
CA MET A 247 -7.78 -14.31 -7.50
C MET A 247 -8.94 -13.58 -8.20
N CYS A 248 -9.16 -12.32 -7.85
CA CYS A 248 -10.15 -11.46 -8.50
C CYS A 248 -9.66 -10.02 -8.62
N ASN A 249 -10.37 -9.23 -9.42
CA ASN A 249 -10.13 -7.80 -9.64
C ASN A 249 -11.18 -6.95 -8.92
N VAL A 250 -10.85 -5.68 -8.66
CA VAL A 250 -11.83 -4.68 -8.19
C VAL A 250 -12.93 -4.45 -9.23
N THR A 251 -12.58 -4.46 -10.52
CA THR A 251 -13.54 -4.30 -11.61
C THR A 251 -14.60 -5.40 -11.68
N ASP A 252 -14.36 -6.58 -11.09
CA ASP A 252 -15.35 -7.66 -11.02
C ASP A 252 -16.53 -7.34 -10.09
N TYR A 253 -16.36 -6.39 -9.15
CA TYR A 253 -17.32 -6.14 -8.07
C TYR A 253 -17.74 -4.67 -7.92
N VAL A 254 -17.01 -3.73 -8.51
CA VAL A 254 -17.33 -2.31 -8.35
C VAL A 254 -18.68 -1.99 -8.98
N ASP A 255 -19.54 -1.29 -8.23
CA ASP A 255 -20.79 -0.75 -8.75
C ASP A 255 -20.55 0.67 -9.28
N VAL A 256 -20.69 0.85 -10.59
CA VAL A 256 -20.58 2.17 -11.23
C VAL A 256 -21.59 3.17 -10.66
N GLN A 257 -22.76 2.72 -10.19
CA GLN A 257 -23.73 3.59 -9.52
C GLN A 257 -23.24 4.07 -8.16
N ALA A 258 -22.44 3.24 -7.45
CA ALA A 258 -21.77 3.68 -6.22
C ALA A 258 -20.76 4.79 -6.52
N LEU A 259 -20.03 4.73 -7.65
CA LEU A 259 -19.11 5.80 -8.06
C LEU A 259 -19.84 7.13 -8.28
N VAL A 260 -21.02 7.11 -8.91
CA VAL A 260 -21.87 8.31 -9.07
C VAL A 260 -22.34 8.83 -7.72
N LYS A 261 -22.87 7.95 -6.87
CA LYS A 261 -23.35 8.30 -5.51
C LYS A 261 -22.26 8.96 -4.67
N HIS A 262 -21.01 8.63 -4.95
CA HIS A 262 -19.83 9.14 -4.27
C HIS A 262 -19.18 10.35 -4.96
N GLY A 263 -19.77 10.83 -6.06
CA GLY A 263 -19.28 11.99 -6.80
C GLY A 263 -17.92 11.75 -7.48
N LEU A 264 -17.55 10.49 -7.67
CA LEU A 264 -16.31 10.11 -8.37
C LEU A 264 -16.47 10.26 -9.88
N ILE A 265 -17.71 10.09 -10.37
CA ILE A 265 -18.14 10.35 -11.74
C ILE A 265 -19.53 11.01 -11.74
N SER A 266 -19.91 11.65 -12.85
CA SER A 266 -21.26 12.17 -13.09
C SER A 266 -22.18 11.10 -13.69
N LEU A 267 -23.49 11.34 -13.65
CA LEU A 267 -24.49 10.49 -14.32
C LEU A 267 -24.25 10.39 -15.83
N ASP A 268 -23.86 11.50 -16.47
CA ASP A 268 -23.59 11.53 -17.91
C ASP A 268 -22.37 10.68 -18.27
N GLN A 269 -21.37 10.61 -17.38
CA GLN A 269 -20.18 9.79 -17.58
C GLN A 269 -20.46 8.29 -17.53
N VAL A 270 -21.54 7.83 -16.86
CA VAL A 270 -21.88 6.40 -16.74
C VAL A 270 -22.07 5.75 -18.11
N ALA A 271 -22.68 6.46 -19.06
CA ALA A 271 -22.97 5.91 -20.38
C ALA A 271 -21.74 5.82 -21.30
N THR A 272 -20.66 6.55 -20.98
CA THR A 272 -19.48 6.69 -21.83
C THR A 272 -18.19 6.22 -21.17
N ILE A 273 -18.24 5.81 -19.89
CA ILE A 273 -17.06 5.38 -19.14
C ILE A 273 -16.44 4.14 -19.81
N THR A 274 -15.16 4.23 -20.14
CA THR A 274 -14.41 3.10 -20.69
C THR A 274 -13.80 2.27 -19.56
N HIS A 275 -13.34 1.05 -19.88
CA HIS A 275 -12.53 0.25 -18.95
C HIS A 275 -11.26 0.99 -18.50
N GLU A 276 -10.69 1.82 -19.37
CA GLU A 276 -9.51 2.62 -19.06
C GLU A 276 -9.84 3.76 -18.09
N ASP A 277 -10.95 4.46 -18.31
CA ASP A 277 -11.42 5.51 -17.39
C ASP A 277 -11.71 4.92 -16.01
N LEU A 278 -12.42 3.78 -15.97
CA LEU A 278 -12.75 3.10 -14.72
C LEU A 278 -11.49 2.69 -13.96
N PHE A 279 -10.52 2.09 -14.64
CA PHE A 279 -9.23 1.73 -14.03
C PHE A 279 -8.51 2.96 -13.46
N ASN A 280 -8.42 4.05 -14.23
CA ASN A 280 -7.72 5.27 -13.78
C ASN A 280 -8.39 5.91 -12.56
N ILE A 281 -9.73 5.91 -12.51
CA ILE A 281 -10.51 6.38 -11.36
C ILE A 281 -10.23 5.50 -10.15
N LEU A 282 -10.36 4.17 -10.30
CA LEU A 282 -10.13 3.20 -9.23
C LEU A 282 -8.70 3.30 -8.68
N GLN A 283 -7.71 3.32 -9.57
CA GLN A 283 -6.31 3.43 -9.21
C GLN A 283 -6.05 4.69 -8.38
N THR A 284 -6.58 5.83 -8.83
CA THR A 284 -6.35 7.12 -8.19
C THR A 284 -7.07 7.18 -6.84
N VAL A 285 -8.36 6.85 -6.76
CA VAL A 285 -9.11 6.93 -5.50
C VAL A 285 -8.60 5.95 -4.45
N ILE A 286 -8.25 4.72 -4.85
CA ILE A 286 -7.69 3.70 -3.95
C ILE A 286 -6.34 4.13 -3.42
N SER A 287 -5.45 4.62 -4.30
CA SER A 287 -4.12 5.08 -3.89
C SER A 287 -4.20 6.29 -2.96
N GLU A 288 -5.03 7.28 -3.29
CA GLU A 288 -5.17 8.50 -2.49
C GLU A 288 -5.81 8.24 -1.13
N TYR A 289 -6.85 7.40 -1.07
CA TYR A 289 -7.45 7.00 0.18
C TYR A 289 -6.44 6.20 1.02
N PHE A 290 -5.75 5.23 0.42
CA PHE A 290 -4.75 4.41 1.11
C PHE A 290 -3.63 5.26 1.71
N VAL A 291 -3.03 6.15 0.91
CA VAL A 291 -2.00 7.09 1.37
C VAL A 291 -2.55 7.94 2.52
N SER A 292 -3.74 8.50 2.37
CA SER A 292 -4.35 9.34 3.41
C SER A 292 -4.59 8.57 4.70
N TYR A 293 -5.03 7.31 4.60
CA TYR A 293 -5.23 6.42 5.74
C TYR A 293 -3.92 6.12 6.46
N ILE A 294 -2.89 5.66 5.74
CA ILE A 294 -1.55 5.38 6.30
C ILE A 294 -0.94 6.64 6.92
N VAL A 295 -1.03 7.78 6.24
CA VAL A 295 -0.52 9.07 6.73
C VAL A 295 -1.09 9.41 8.10
N ASN A 296 -2.40 9.22 8.28
CA ASN A 296 -3.08 9.54 9.53
C ASN A 296 -2.81 8.49 10.61
N CYS A 297 -2.83 7.19 10.28
CA CYS A 297 -2.49 6.12 11.23
C CYS A 297 -1.10 6.28 11.86
N PHE A 298 -0.14 6.83 11.09
CA PHE A 298 1.23 7.04 11.55
C PHE A 298 1.58 8.49 11.89
N ALA A 299 0.56 9.37 11.89
CA ALA A 299 0.62 10.78 12.28
C ALA A 299 1.74 11.58 11.57
N TYR A 300 1.83 11.46 10.25
CA TYR A 300 2.75 12.29 9.48
C TYR A 300 2.29 13.75 9.48
N THR A 301 3.19 14.64 9.89
CA THR A 301 2.91 16.08 10.06
C THR A 301 2.95 16.86 8.75
N LYS A 302 3.72 16.38 7.76
CA LYS A 302 3.79 16.92 6.40
C LYS A 302 3.89 15.78 5.39
N VAL A 303 3.10 15.88 4.33
CA VAL A 303 3.09 14.94 3.21
C VAL A 303 3.46 15.72 1.95
N TYR A 304 4.54 15.32 1.30
CA TYR A 304 5.05 15.97 0.10
C TYR A 304 4.74 15.16 -1.15
N ASP A 305 4.51 15.86 -2.26
CA ASP A 305 4.41 15.24 -3.58
C ASP A 305 5.80 15.11 -4.22
N GLY A 306 6.33 13.89 -4.26
CA GLY A 306 7.68 13.58 -4.75
C GLY A 306 7.90 13.86 -6.23
N ASN A 307 6.83 13.97 -7.04
CA ASN A 307 6.97 14.37 -8.44
C ASN A 307 7.33 15.86 -8.60
N ASN A 308 7.03 16.66 -7.59
CA ASN A 308 7.20 18.10 -7.57
C ASN A 308 8.28 18.56 -6.55
N LEU A 309 9.15 17.64 -6.12
CA LEU A 309 10.32 17.85 -5.25
C LEU A 309 11.64 17.65 -6.01
#